data_AF-A0A9Q0WB91-F1
#
_entry.id   AF-A0A9Q0WB91-F1
#
_cell.length_a   1.000
_cell.length_b   1.000
_cell.length_c   1.000
_cell.angle_alpha   90.00
_cell.angle_beta   90.00
_cell.angle_gamma   90.00
#
_symmetry.space_group_name_H-M   'P 1'
#
loop_
_entity.id
_entity.type
_entity.pdbx_description
1 polymer ?
#
loop_
_entity_poly.entity_id
_entity_poly.type
_entity_poly.pdbx_seq_one_letter_code
_entity_poly.pdbx_strand_id
1 'polypeptide(L)'
;MERTRWGTVAYENITLYSPSEDPEEVFWLPIPLTKGEAATEELTKGLKLKECHSGRCQAEFEIIYGSKASTSDFYVKNEAYGGFLVTEFDASTADSASAAVALTALSNEKPFVVIQGVSNVVGVNGSYPELASHNAFLVATRVR
;
A
#
# COMPACT_ATOMS: atom_id res chain seq x y z
N MET A 1 4.56 32.36 -19.39
CA MET A 1 5.03 32.21 -17.99
C MET A 1 5.76 30.88 -17.94
N GLU A 2 7.09 30.92 -17.99
CA GLU A 2 7.92 29.70 -17.97
C GLU A 2 7.81 29.05 -16.59
N ARG A 3 7.36 27.78 -16.55
CA ARG A 3 7.39 26.97 -15.33
C ARG A 3 8.84 26.60 -15.07
N THR A 4 9.49 27.31 -14.14
CA THR A 4 10.74 26.87 -13.53
C THR A 4 10.52 25.47 -12.94
N ARG A 5 11.24 24.44 -13.43
CA ARG A 5 11.24 23.09 -12.83
C ARG A 5 12.15 23.13 -11.60
N TRP A 6 11.57 23.09 -10.41
CA TRP A 6 12.29 23.15 -9.12
C TRP A 6 12.78 21.78 -8.64
N GLY A 7 12.65 20.72 -9.44
CA GLY A 7 13.16 19.40 -9.10
C GLY A 7 12.89 18.38 -10.21
N THR A 8 13.67 17.30 -10.20
CA THR A 8 13.50 16.13 -11.07
C THR A 8 13.39 14.91 -10.16
N VAL A 9 12.40 14.05 -10.40
CA VAL A 9 12.31 12.74 -9.77
C VAL A 9 12.77 11.71 -10.80
N ALA A 10 13.74 10.89 -10.44
CA ALA A 10 14.16 9.73 -11.21
C ALA A 10 13.70 8.47 -10.50
N TYR A 11 13.43 7.42 -11.28
CA TYR A 11 13.06 6.11 -10.79
C TYR A 11 13.79 5.06 -11.63
N GLU A 12 14.12 3.95 -10.99
CA GLU A 12 14.91 2.88 -11.57
C GLU A 12 14.19 1.55 -11.38
N ASN A 13 14.45 0.60 -12.26
CA ASN A 13 14.02 -0.77 -12.07
C ASN A 13 14.84 -1.42 -10.94
N ILE A 14 14.30 -2.50 -10.39
CA ILE A 14 14.99 -3.36 -9.44
C ILE A 14 15.15 -4.76 -10.02
N THR A 15 16.23 -5.44 -9.61
CA THR A 15 16.40 -6.85 -9.93
C THR A 15 15.63 -7.71 -8.93
N LEU A 16 14.65 -8.47 -9.42
CA LEU A 16 13.97 -9.53 -8.67
C LEU A 16 14.76 -10.84 -8.85
N TYR A 17 15.12 -11.46 -7.73
CA TYR A 17 15.79 -12.76 -7.72
C TYR A 17 14.77 -13.86 -7.42
N SER A 18 15.02 -15.08 -7.90
CA SER A 18 14.22 -16.27 -7.56
C SER A 18 15.15 -17.48 -7.49
N PRO A 19 14.90 -18.47 -6.60
CA PRO A 19 15.64 -19.74 -6.61
C PRO A 19 15.41 -20.57 -7.88
N SER A 20 14.24 -20.46 -8.52
CA SER A 20 13.83 -21.31 -9.65
C SER A 20 13.85 -20.62 -11.02
N GLU A 21 14.02 -19.30 -11.07
CA GLU A 21 13.97 -18.50 -12.30
C GLU A 21 15.21 -17.60 -12.42
N ASP A 22 15.56 -17.20 -13.64
CA ASP A 22 16.63 -16.22 -13.86
C ASP A 22 16.23 -14.85 -13.29
N PRO A 23 17.20 -14.03 -12.82
CA PRO A 23 16.89 -12.69 -12.32
C PRO A 23 16.18 -11.82 -13.37
N GLU A 24 15.15 -11.10 -12.94
CA GLU A 24 14.32 -10.25 -13.80
C GLU A 24 14.41 -8.78 -13.36
N GLU A 25 14.52 -7.86 -14.32
CA GLU A 25 14.40 -6.42 -14.08
C GLU A 25 12.93 -6.02 -14.05
N VAL A 26 12.45 -5.57 -12.90
CA VAL A 26 11.05 -5.19 -12.69
C VAL A 26 10.93 -3.76 -12.19
N PHE A 27 9.91 -3.05 -12.67
CA PHE A 27 9.51 -1.76 -12.11
C PHE A 27 8.48 -1.93 -10.99
N TRP A 28 7.46 -2.76 -11.24
CA TRP A 28 6.49 -3.20 -10.23
C TRP A 28 6.76 -4.64 -9.83
N LEU A 29 6.69 -4.93 -8.53
CA LEU A 29 6.70 -6.31 -8.06
C LEU A 29 5.52 -7.07 -8.71
N PRO A 30 5.76 -8.25 -9.31
CA PRO A 30 4.73 -8.99 -10.04
C PRO A 30 3.80 -9.69 -9.05
N ILE A 31 2.86 -8.95 -8.48
CA ILE A 31 1.84 -9.48 -7.56
C ILE A 31 0.60 -9.85 -8.38
N PRO A 32 0.35 -11.15 -8.67
CA PRO A 32 -0.81 -11.54 -9.45
C PRO A 32 -2.09 -11.27 -8.65
N LEU A 33 -2.86 -10.28 -9.12
CA LEU A 33 -4.14 -9.84 -8.55
C LEU A 33 -5.16 -11.01 -8.45
N THR A 34 -5.11 -11.98 -9.37
CA THR A 34 -6.29 -12.77 -9.73
C THR A 34 -6.59 -14.03 -8.92
N LYS A 35 -5.75 -14.47 -7.97
CA LYS A 35 -6.05 -15.68 -7.15
C LYS A 35 -6.38 -15.40 -5.70
N GLY A 36 -5.76 -14.39 -5.08
CA GLY A 36 -5.97 -14.05 -3.68
C GLY A 36 -7.13 -13.07 -3.44
N GLU A 37 -7.42 -12.19 -4.41
CA GLU A 37 -8.37 -11.09 -4.23
C GLU A 37 -9.80 -11.57 -4.03
N ALA A 38 -10.35 -12.37 -4.94
CA ALA A 38 -11.72 -12.87 -4.82
C ALA A 38 -11.96 -13.67 -3.52
N ALA A 39 -10.94 -14.43 -3.08
CA ALA A 39 -11.01 -15.14 -1.80
C ALA A 39 -10.98 -14.15 -0.61
N THR A 40 -10.10 -13.14 -0.67
CA THR A 40 -10.01 -12.09 0.35
C THR A 40 -11.31 -11.30 0.44
N GLU A 41 -11.89 -10.91 -0.70
CA GLU A 41 -13.18 -10.23 -0.81
C GLU A 41 -14.29 -11.02 -0.12
N GLU A 42 -14.43 -12.32 -0.42
CA GLU A 42 -15.46 -13.13 0.20
C GLU A 42 -15.21 -13.33 1.71
N LEU A 43 -13.95 -13.49 2.14
CA LEU A 43 -13.58 -13.64 3.56
C LEU A 43 -13.82 -12.38 4.40
N THR A 44 -13.81 -11.22 3.76
CA THR A 44 -13.95 -9.91 4.40
C THR A 44 -15.33 -9.28 4.16
N LYS A 45 -16.18 -9.94 3.38
CA LYS A 45 -17.56 -9.54 3.13
C LYS A 45 -18.34 -9.37 4.43
N GLY A 46 -18.98 -8.22 4.58
CA GLY A 46 -19.75 -7.87 5.77
C GLY A 46 -18.91 -7.67 7.04
N LEU A 47 -17.57 -7.60 6.93
CA LEU A 47 -16.71 -7.22 8.03
C LEU A 47 -17.00 -5.77 8.41
N LYS A 48 -17.46 -5.56 9.64
CA LYS A 48 -17.69 -4.21 10.17
C LYS A 48 -16.38 -3.64 10.69
N LEU A 49 -15.90 -2.59 10.04
CA LEU A 49 -14.73 -1.84 10.48
C LEU A 49 -15.09 -0.90 11.63
N LYS A 50 -14.10 -0.58 12.46
CA LYS A 50 -14.26 0.34 13.58
C LYS A 50 -14.08 1.78 13.11
N GLU A 51 -15.03 2.64 13.45
CA GLU A 51 -15.06 4.05 13.01
C GLU A 51 -14.63 5.04 14.10
N CYS A 52 -14.70 4.62 15.38
CA CYS A 52 -14.44 5.48 16.52
C CYS A 52 -13.49 4.81 17.52
N HIS A 53 -12.53 5.56 18.04
CA HIS A 53 -11.68 5.16 19.15
C HIS A 53 -11.48 6.35 20.10
N SER A 54 -11.76 6.14 21.39
CA SER A 54 -11.56 7.15 22.44
C SER A 54 -12.20 8.51 22.13
N GLY A 55 -13.43 8.49 21.59
CA GLY A 55 -14.18 9.71 21.24
C GLY A 55 -13.75 10.39 19.93
N ARG A 56 -12.69 9.92 19.27
CA ARG A 56 -12.29 10.38 17.93
C ARG A 56 -12.90 9.45 16.89
N CYS A 57 -13.69 10.02 15.98
CA CYS A 57 -14.36 9.29 14.91
C CYS A 57 -13.93 9.82 13.54
N GLN A 58 -14.00 8.96 12.55
CA GLN A 58 -13.84 9.27 11.13
C GLN A 58 -15.05 8.73 10.37
N ALA A 59 -15.31 9.26 9.17
CA ALA A 59 -16.27 8.66 8.23
C ALA A 59 -15.93 7.18 7.97
N GLU A 60 -16.91 6.45 7.44
CA GLU A 60 -16.86 5.00 7.20
C GLU A 60 -15.56 4.57 6.51
N PHE A 61 -14.89 3.59 7.10
CA PHE A 61 -13.72 2.94 6.49
C PHE A 61 -14.21 1.89 5.50
N GLU A 62 -13.55 1.80 4.35
CA GLU A 62 -13.80 0.78 3.33
C GLU A 62 -12.59 -0.12 3.13
N ILE A 63 -12.83 -1.32 2.61
CA ILE A 63 -11.78 -2.25 2.19
C ILE A 63 -11.63 -2.12 0.67
N ILE A 64 -10.44 -1.78 0.21
CA ILE A 64 -10.09 -1.64 -1.20
C ILE A 64 -9.10 -2.74 -1.57
N TYR A 65 -9.37 -3.46 -2.65
CA TYR A 65 -8.54 -4.55 -3.17
C TYR A 65 -7.77 -4.09 -4.42
N GLY A 66 -6.64 -4.72 -4.70
CA GLY A 66 -5.86 -4.48 -5.92
C GLY A 66 -5.28 -3.07 -6.07
N SER A 67 -5.19 -2.29 -4.98
CA SER A 67 -4.57 -0.96 -5.02
C SER A 67 -3.05 -1.05 -5.13
N LYS A 68 -2.44 -0.12 -5.87
CA LYS A 68 -0.98 0.01 -5.92
C LYS A 68 -0.49 0.84 -4.73
N ALA A 69 0.61 0.40 -4.15
CA ALA A 69 1.25 1.05 -3.02
C ALA A 69 2.69 1.45 -3.35
N SER A 70 3.11 2.61 -2.85
CA SER A 70 4.50 3.05 -2.83
C SER A 70 5.13 2.73 -1.46
N THR A 71 6.41 2.41 -1.42
CA THR A 71 7.16 2.25 -0.16
C THR A 71 8.36 3.18 -0.12
N SER A 72 8.63 3.79 1.03
CA SER A 72 9.80 4.66 1.23
C SER A 72 10.29 4.63 2.67
N ASP A 73 11.59 4.84 2.88
CA ASP A 73 12.19 4.92 4.23
C ASP A 73 11.78 6.18 5.02
N PHE A 74 11.00 7.06 4.40
CA PHE A 74 10.43 8.25 5.02
C PHE A 74 8.92 8.27 4.91
N TYR A 75 8.30 9.00 5.84
CA TYR A 75 6.85 9.19 5.84
C TYR A 75 6.46 10.33 4.89
N VAL A 76 5.59 10.02 3.91
CA VAL A 76 5.15 10.97 2.88
C VAL A 76 4.15 11.98 3.46
N LYS A 77 4.59 13.23 3.65
CA LYS A 77 3.72 14.39 4.01
C LYS A 77 3.61 15.45 2.93
N ASN A 78 4.55 15.47 1.99
CA ASN A 78 4.58 16.48 0.94
C ASN A 78 3.45 16.20 -0.05
N GLU A 79 2.46 17.11 -0.10
CA GLU A 79 1.28 16.99 -0.97
C GLU A 79 1.65 16.89 -2.45
N ALA A 80 2.63 17.68 -2.91
CA ALA A 80 3.07 17.63 -4.30
C ALA A 80 3.70 16.28 -4.66
N TYR A 81 4.47 15.69 -3.75
CA TYR A 81 5.03 14.35 -3.93
C TYR A 81 3.96 13.25 -3.89
N GLY A 82 2.99 13.33 -2.96
CA GLY A 82 1.83 12.43 -2.96
C GLY A 82 1.03 12.51 -4.26
N GLY A 83 0.79 13.72 -4.78
CA GLY A 83 0.12 13.93 -6.06
C GLY A 83 0.90 13.38 -7.25
N PHE A 84 2.24 13.47 -7.22
CA PHE A 84 3.11 12.83 -8.22
C PHE A 84 2.97 11.30 -8.20
N LEU A 85 2.98 10.66 -7.02
CA LEU A 85 2.82 9.20 -6.90
C LEU A 85 1.48 8.71 -7.48
N VAL A 86 0.39 9.43 -7.21
CA VAL A 86 -0.92 9.10 -7.80
C VAL A 86 -0.92 9.31 -9.31
N THR A 87 -0.39 10.44 -9.79
CA THR A 87 -0.47 10.82 -11.21
C THR A 87 0.41 9.95 -12.11
N GLU A 88 1.64 9.68 -11.68
CA GLU A 88 2.63 8.96 -12.52
C GLU A 88 2.55 7.44 -12.33
N PHE A 89 2.22 6.98 -11.12
CA PHE A 89 2.30 5.56 -10.77
C PHE A 89 0.96 4.95 -10.40
N ASP A 90 -0.10 5.74 -10.28
CA ASP A 90 -1.42 5.27 -9.82
C ASP A 90 -1.32 4.59 -8.45
N ALA A 91 -0.34 5.01 -7.64
CA ALA A 91 -0.12 4.53 -6.28
C ALA A 91 -1.00 5.34 -5.32
N SER A 92 -2.03 4.69 -4.77
CA SER A 92 -3.03 5.35 -3.91
C SER A 92 -2.65 5.33 -2.43
N THR A 93 -1.70 4.47 -2.04
CA THR A 93 -1.18 4.38 -0.67
C THR A 93 0.35 4.48 -0.65
N ALA A 94 0.88 4.89 0.50
CA ALA A 94 2.30 4.86 0.76
C ALA A 94 2.59 4.34 2.17
N ASP A 95 3.61 3.50 2.31
CA ASP A 95 4.11 3.03 3.60
C ASP A 95 5.65 2.98 3.64
N SER A 96 6.20 2.33 4.67
CA SER A 96 7.64 2.24 4.87
C SER A 96 8.20 0.82 4.90
N ALA A 97 7.43 -0.19 4.47
CA ALA A 97 7.88 -1.58 4.60
C ALA A 97 7.30 -2.58 3.58
N SER A 98 6.11 -2.34 3.01
CA SER A 98 5.41 -3.40 2.25
C SER A 98 6.20 -3.92 1.05
N ALA A 99 6.81 -3.05 0.25
CA ALA A 99 7.60 -3.47 -0.91
C ALA A 99 8.83 -4.29 -0.52
N ALA A 100 9.50 -3.97 0.60
CA ALA A 100 10.66 -4.75 1.07
C ALA A 100 10.25 -6.16 1.53
N VAL A 101 9.11 -6.28 2.22
CA VAL A 101 8.54 -7.57 2.62
C VAL A 101 8.10 -8.38 1.39
N ALA A 102 7.40 -7.74 0.45
CA ALA A 102 6.93 -8.37 -0.78
C ALA A 102 8.11 -8.86 -1.65
N LEU A 103 9.13 -8.03 -1.85
CA LEU A 103 10.33 -8.38 -2.60
C LEU A 103 11.03 -9.60 -1.96
N THR A 104 11.16 -9.61 -0.63
CA THR A 104 11.77 -10.74 0.09
C THR A 104 10.95 -12.01 -0.07
N ALA A 105 9.62 -11.93 0.07
CA ALA A 105 8.72 -13.07 -0.06
C ALA A 105 8.76 -13.65 -1.48
N LEU A 106 8.64 -12.79 -2.50
CA LEU A 106 8.77 -13.18 -3.91
C LEU A 106 10.14 -13.83 -4.18
N SER A 107 11.22 -13.24 -3.67
CA SER A 107 12.58 -13.76 -3.87
C SER A 107 12.85 -15.09 -3.17
N ASN A 108 11.92 -15.56 -2.33
CA ASN A 108 11.99 -16.85 -1.66
C ASN A 108 10.81 -17.75 -2.02
N GLU A 109 10.05 -17.40 -3.07
CA GLU A 109 8.87 -18.12 -3.55
C GLU A 109 7.85 -18.39 -2.43
N LYS A 110 7.65 -17.40 -1.54
CA LYS A 110 6.72 -17.49 -0.42
C LYS A 110 5.43 -16.74 -0.73
N PRO A 111 4.25 -17.35 -0.46
CA PRO A 111 2.99 -16.61 -0.52
C PRO A 111 3.01 -15.50 0.52
N PHE A 112 2.45 -14.35 0.18
CA PHE A 112 2.30 -13.22 1.07
C PHE A 112 1.04 -12.44 0.72
N VAL A 113 0.62 -11.59 1.66
CA VAL A 113 -0.44 -10.61 1.48
C VAL A 113 -0.03 -9.32 2.18
N VAL A 114 -0.33 -8.18 1.57
CA VAL A 114 -0.12 -6.86 2.16
C VAL A 114 -1.49 -6.30 2.55
N ILE A 115 -1.63 -5.90 3.82
CA ILE A 115 -2.83 -5.25 4.34
C ILE A 115 -2.39 -3.93 4.94
N GLN A 116 -2.81 -2.82 4.33
CA GLN A 116 -2.46 -1.48 4.77
C GLN A 116 -3.67 -0.80 5.42
N GLY A 117 -3.49 -0.37 6.67
CA GLY A 117 -4.42 0.55 7.31
C GLY A 117 -4.07 1.98 6.93
N VAL A 118 -4.95 2.67 6.20
CA VAL A 118 -4.74 4.08 5.85
C VAL A 118 -4.99 4.97 7.08
N SER A 119 -3.90 5.49 7.66
CA SER A 119 -3.96 6.27 8.89
C SER A 119 -4.19 7.77 8.68
N ASN A 120 -3.95 8.29 7.48
CA ASN A 120 -4.14 9.68 7.10
C ASN A 120 -4.09 9.83 5.58
N VAL A 121 -4.49 11.01 5.10
CA VAL A 121 -4.32 11.43 3.70
C VAL A 121 -3.22 12.48 3.63
N VAL A 122 -2.34 12.39 2.64
CA VAL A 122 -1.25 13.35 2.42
C VAL A 122 -1.85 14.74 2.14
N GLY A 123 -1.30 15.80 2.73
CA GLY A 123 -1.82 17.17 2.58
C GLY A 123 -3.08 17.49 3.39
N VAL A 124 -3.72 16.50 4.00
CA VAL A 124 -4.92 16.69 4.84
C VAL A 124 -4.54 16.66 6.32
N ASN A 125 -5.09 17.60 7.10
CA ASN A 125 -4.96 17.58 8.55
C ASN A 125 -5.87 16.52 9.16
N GLY A 126 -5.29 15.55 9.85
CA GLY A 126 -6.02 14.49 10.53
C GLY A 126 -5.30 13.15 10.40
N SER A 127 -5.27 12.38 11.49
CA SER A 127 -4.70 11.03 11.48
C SER A 127 -5.38 10.16 12.53
N TYR A 128 -5.63 8.90 12.16
CA TYR A 128 -6.35 7.89 12.93
C TYR A 128 -5.56 6.56 12.96
N PRO A 129 -4.30 6.56 13.43
CA PRO A 129 -3.43 5.39 13.35
C PRO A 129 -3.95 4.20 14.17
N GLU A 130 -4.67 4.45 15.28
CA GLU A 130 -5.25 3.40 16.11
C GLU A 130 -6.37 2.66 15.38
N LEU A 131 -7.24 3.39 14.67
CA LEU A 131 -8.32 2.81 13.86
C LEU A 131 -7.75 2.08 12.65
N ALA A 132 -6.81 2.69 11.93
CA ALA A 132 -6.14 2.08 10.79
C ALA A 132 -5.46 0.75 11.18
N SER A 133 -4.69 0.74 12.27
CA SER A 133 -4.00 -0.46 12.75
C SER A 133 -4.99 -1.54 13.21
N HIS A 134 -6.03 -1.15 13.94
CA HIS A 134 -7.05 -2.10 14.42
C HIS A 134 -7.82 -2.73 13.25
N ASN A 135 -8.26 -1.93 12.29
CA ASN A 135 -9.02 -2.40 11.13
C ASN A 135 -8.16 -3.29 10.21
N ALA A 136 -6.88 -2.93 9.98
CA ALA A 136 -5.95 -3.79 9.26
C ALA A 136 -5.78 -5.15 9.96
N PHE A 137 -5.65 -5.16 11.29
CA PHE A 137 -5.61 -6.40 12.05
C PHE A 137 -6.90 -7.21 11.92
N LEU A 138 -8.08 -6.57 12.00
CA LEU A 138 -9.36 -7.26 11.81
C LEU A 138 -9.44 -7.95 10.45
N VAL A 139 -9.01 -7.28 9.37
CA VAL A 139 -8.92 -7.88 8.03
C VAL A 139 -7.96 -9.08 8.03
N ALA A 140 -6.77 -8.92 8.62
CA ALA A 140 -5.77 -9.99 8.70
C ALA A 140 -6.28 -11.24 9.45
N THR A 141 -7.20 -11.10 10.41
CA THR A 141 -7.78 -12.28 11.09
C THR A 141 -8.68 -13.14 10.19
N ARG A 142 -9.13 -12.59 9.05
CA ARG A 142 -10.00 -13.29 8.08
C ARG A 142 -9.22 -13.94 6.95
N VAL A 143 -8.08 -13.38 6.59
CA VAL A 143 -7.20 -13.86 5.51
C VAL A 143 -6.19 -14.81 6.14
N ARG A 144 -6.43 -16.12 6.05
CA ARG A 144 -5.55 -17.18 6.56
C ARG A 144 -5.24 -18.21 5.49
#